data_AF-A0A560WDS9-F1
#
_entry.id   AF-A0A560WDS9-F1
#
_cell.length_a   1.000
_cell.length_b   1.000
_cell.length_c   1.000
_cell.angle_alpha   90.00
_cell.angle_beta   90.00
_cell.angle_gamma   90.00
#
_symmetry.space_group_name_H-M   'P 1'
#
loop_
_entity.id
_entity.type
_entity.pdbx_description
1 polymer ?
#
loop_
_entity_poly.entity_id
_entity_poly.type
_entity_poly.pdbx_seq_one_letter_code
_entity_poly.pdbx_strand_id
1 'polypeptide(L)'
;MVDALAQTGPAPRSRALAGRQVRTIAGAVVLAVALWWLWRTVDLSAVTTTLGALLQSPLPALASLLGYAAAFLLRSWAWHLLQPVVPLGQAWAAVHVSLAGNHLLPLRLGEVLRVTSAVRRTEATLRETSAVTVSLRLGDLLALLVVAAMAAPVALARVLRPELAVLAGVVLLAGVVAAWVLLRPAGQTRQPRPTTVALVVVATVSAWLLEAAVLFAVATTAGLELGLADAAGVTAVTVLAQAVAITPGGLGTYEAVGTAALVALGHPAPEAFAVVLTTHAVKTAYSIVLGGAAVLAPSPGYLGRLRLPARRPERPAADPPSPLAPVVVFIPAYDEEAVIGGVLERIPRRVGGREVQVLVVDDGSRDRTAAIAAAAGATVLSQPRNLGLGAAVRRGLRESAALRPAAGVYLDADDEYRPEDIAAVVAPVLDGTADYVIGSRFRGHIEHMRAHRRVGNLALTRWVRWMTREPGLTDGQSGFRAFSPAALEAGEVIHDYNYAQVLTLDLLAKGFRYTEVPIGYAFRTTGTSFISLGRYLRAVIPAVHRELNDRGPAVPSAPVGQSSTTWERNPSRAVAQR
;
A
#
# COMPACT_ATOMS: atom_id res chain seq x y z
N MET A 1 28.21 39.93 -34.51
CA MET A 1 27.68 38.60 -34.89
C MET A 1 27.22 37.79 -33.66
N VAL A 2 26.79 38.47 -32.58
CA VAL A 2 26.22 37.86 -31.36
C VAL A 2 24.80 38.39 -31.07
N ASP A 3 24.31 39.39 -31.81
CA ASP A 3 22.97 39.98 -31.61
C ASP A 3 21.85 39.40 -32.51
N ALA A 4 22.11 38.32 -33.25
CA ALA A 4 21.13 37.72 -34.17
C ALA A 4 20.33 36.53 -33.60
N LEU A 5 20.55 36.14 -32.34
CA LEU A 5 19.88 34.97 -31.72
C LEU A 5 18.85 35.31 -30.64
N ALA A 6 18.50 36.58 -30.45
CA ALA A 6 17.57 37.02 -29.41
C ALA A 6 16.12 37.30 -29.89
N GLN A 7 15.72 36.84 -31.09
CA GLN A 7 14.37 37.12 -31.66
C GLN A 7 13.52 35.89 -32.01
N THR A 8 13.61 34.79 -31.26
CA THR A 8 12.57 33.74 -31.33
C THR A 8 11.60 33.92 -30.17
N GLY A 9 10.56 34.74 -30.38
CA GLY A 9 9.41 34.81 -29.48
C GLY A 9 8.73 33.44 -29.34
N PRO A 10 7.98 33.18 -28.25
CA PRO A 10 7.31 31.90 -28.04
C PRO A 10 6.33 31.63 -29.19
N ALA A 11 6.47 30.47 -29.84
CA ALA A 11 5.56 30.04 -30.89
C ALA A 11 4.10 30.15 -30.41
N PRO A 12 3.16 30.64 -31.24
CA PRO A 12 1.79 30.90 -30.82
C PRO A 12 1.13 29.60 -30.34
N ARG A 13 0.61 29.61 -29.10
CA ARG A 13 -0.07 28.47 -28.43
C ARG A 13 -1.12 27.78 -29.33
N SER A 14 -1.69 28.48 -30.31
CA SER A 14 -2.65 27.95 -31.28
C SER A 14 -2.08 26.89 -32.24
N ARG A 15 -0.83 27.02 -32.69
CA ARG A 15 -0.19 26.00 -33.57
C ARG A 15 0.14 24.71 -32.81
N ALA A 16 0.53 24.83 -31.54
CA ALA A 16 0.79 23.67 -30.67
C ALA A 16 -0.50 22.90 -30.32
N LEU A 17 -1.63 23.61 -30.12
CA LEU A 17 -2.94 23.02 -29.90
C LEU A 17 -3.48 22.32 -31.15
N ALA A 18 -3.34 22.95 -32.33
CA ALA A 18 -3.73 22.34 -33.61
C ALA A 18 -2.93 21.07 -33.92
N GLY A 19 -1.61 21.08 -33.71
CA GLY A 19 -0.77 19.90 -33.87
C GLY A 19 -1.12 18.75 -32.92
N ARG A 20 -1.58 19.06 -31.69
CA ARG A 20 -2.06 18.06 -30.73
C ARG A 20 -3.40 17.46 -31.15
N GLN A 21 -4.35 18.29 -31.59
CA GLN A 21 -5.64 17.85 -32.12
C GLN A 21 -5.49 16.96 -33.36
N VAL A 22 -4.64 17.35 -34.32
CA VAL A 22 -4.36 16.55 -35.52
C VAL A 22 -3.79 15.18 -35.16
N ARG A 23 -2.85 15.10 -34.20
CA ARG A 23 -2.30 13.81 -33.71
C ARG A 23 -3.36 12.95 -33.01
N THR A 24 -4.23 13.56 -32.21
CA THR A 24 -5.32 12.83 -31.53
C THR A 24 -6.34 12.29 -32.53
N ILE A 25 -6.72 13.08 -33.53
CA ILE A 25 -7.66 12.66 -34.59
C ILE A 25 -7.03 11.57 -35.45
N ALA A 26 -5.77 11.75 -35.90
CA ALA A 26 -5.06 10.73 -36.66
C ALA A 26 -4.93 9.42 -35.87
N GLY A 27 -4.60 9.50 -34.58
CA GLY A 27 -4.56 8.32 -33.70
C GLY A 27 -5.93 7.65 -33.56
N ALA A 28 -7.01 8.41 -33.42
CA ALA A 28 -8.37 7.88 -33.35
C ALA A 28 -8.81 7.20 -34.66
N VAL A 29 -8.44 7.77 -35.81
CA VAL A 29 -8.71 7.17 -37.13
C VAL A 29 -7.93 5.87 -37.31
N VAL A 30 -6.64 5.84 -36.98
CA VAL A 30 -5.84 4.61 -37.03
C VAL A 30 -6.41 3.54 -36.11
N LEU A 31 -6.82 3.91 -34.89
CA LEU A 31 -7.48 2.98 -33.97
C LEU A 31 -8.82 2.47 -34.52
N ALA A 32 -9.65 3.35 -35.09
CA ALA A 32 -10.94 2.96 -35.67
C ALA A 32 -10.76 2.00 -36.87
N VAL A 33 -9.79 2.27 -37.75
CA VAL A 33 -9.45 1.38 -38.87
C VAL A 33 -8.93 0.04 -38.36
N ALA A 34 -8.06 0.03 -37.34
CA ALA A 34 -7.55 -1.19 -36.73
C ALA A 34 -8.68 -2.02 -36.08
N LEU A 35 -9.59 -1.38 -35.34
CA LEU A 35 -10.75 -2.03 -34.73
C LEU A 35 -11.73 -2.56 -35.78
N TRP A 36 -11.97 -1.81 -36.85
CA TRP A 36 -12.80 -2.26 -37.97
C TRP A 36 -12.19 -3.47 -38.69
N TRP A 37 -10.87 -3.44 -38.95
CA TRP A 37 -10.16 -4.55 -39.55
C TRP A 37 -10.16 -5.79 -38.66
N LEU A 38 -9.95 -5.61 -37.35
CA LEU A 38 -10.06 -6.68 -36.36
C LEU A 38 -11.47 -7.30 -36.35
N TRP A 39 -12.51 -6.47 -36.33
CA TRP A 39 -13.90 -6.95 -36.35
C TRP A 39 -14.25 -7.74 -37.62
N ARG A 40 -13.62 -7.40 -38.75
CA ARG A 40 -13.80 -8.11 -40.03
C ARG A 40 -13.00 -9.41 -40.15
N THR A 41 -11.89 -9.52 -39.43
CA THR A 41 -10.94 -10.64 -39.56
C THR A 41 -11.08 -11.67 -38.45
N VAL A 42 -11.53 -11.27 -37.26
CA VAL A 42 -11.70 -12.18 -36.12
C VAL A 42 -13.05 -12.89 -36.21
N ASP A 43 -13.00 -14.22 -36.31
CA ASP A 43 -14.18 -15.05 -36.12
C ASP A 43 -14.56 -15.12 -34.62
N LEU A 44 -15.43 -14.19 -34.21
CA LEU A 44 -15.93 -14.15 -32.83
C LEU A 44 -16.69 -15.42 -32.46
N SER A 45 -17.31 -16.11 -33.42
CA SER A 45 -18.05 -17.35 -33.14
C SER A 45 -17.11 -18.47 -32.72
N ALA A 46 -15.96 -18.61 -33.41
CA ALA A 46 -14.90 -19.55 -33.04
C ALA A 46 -14.37 -19.26 -31.63
N VAL A 47 -14.08 -17.99 -31.30
CA VAL A 47 -13.59 -17.59 -29.97
C VAL A 47 -14.61 -17.92 -28.87
N THR A 48 -15.89 -17.57 -29.07
CA THR A 48 -16.94 -17.86 -28.09
C THR A 48 -17.16 -19.36 -27.91
N THR A 49 -17.03 -20.15 -28.99
CA THR A 49 -17.14 -21.61 -28.95
C THR A 49 -15.98 -22.22 -28.17
N THR A 50 -14.75 -21.81 -28.44
CA THR A 50 -13.55 -22.27 -27.71
C THR A 50 -13.64 -21.95 -26.22
N LEU A 51 -14.02 -20.72 -25.87
CA LEU A 51 -14.21 -20.33 -24.47
C LEU A 51 -15.34 -21.12 -23.80
N GLY A 52 -16.46 -21.31 -24.51
CA GLY A 52 -17.58 -22.12 -24.05
C GLY A 52 -17.19 -23.57 -23.77
N ALA A 53 -16.42 -24.19 -24.67
CA ALA A 53 -15.92 -25.56 -24.52
C ALA A 53 -15.00 -25.72 -23.29
N LEU A 54 -14.12 -24.75 -23.04
CA LEU A 54 -13.27 -24.74 -21.85
C LEU A 54 -14.11 -24.61 -20.57
N LEU A 55 -15.09 -23.70 -20.53
CA LEU A 55 -15.95 -23.48 -19.36
C LEU A 55 -16.87 -24.67 -19.07
N GLN A 56 -17.29 -25.40 -20.10
CA GLN A 56 -18.06 -26.64 -19.97
C GLN A 56 -17.18 -27.85 -19.57
N SER A 57 -15.85 -27.70 -19.60
CA SER A 57 -14.86 -28.71 -19.24
C SER A 57 -14.11 -28.33 -17.95
N PRO A 58 -14.75 -28.44 -16.76
CA PRO A 58 -14.21 -27.88 -15.52
C PRO A 58 -12.89 -28.50 -15.08
N LEU A 59 -12.66 -29.79 -15.37
CA LEU A 59 -11.44 -30.49 -14.98
C LEU A 59 -10.20 -29.99 -15.76
N PRO A 60 -10.19 -29.99 -17.12
CA PRO A 60 -9.10 -29.38 -17.89
C PRO A 60 -8.87 -27.91 -17.55
N ALA A 61 -9.95 -27.13 -17.39
CA ALA A 61 -9.85 -25.71 -17.04
C ALA A 61 -9.16 -25.53 -15.68
N LEU A 62 -9.60 -26.23 -14.64
CA LEU A 62 -9.00 -26.17 -13.31
C LEU A 62 -7.55 -26.67 -13.30
N ALA A 63 -7.27 -27.81 -13.95
CA ALA A 63 -5.93 -28.36 -14.03
C ALA A 63 -4.95 -27.40 -14.71
N SER A 64 -5.39 -26.72 -15.77
CA SER A 64 -4.58 -25.71 -16.46
C SER A 64 -4.26 -24.50 -15.59
N LEU A 65 -5.24 -23.99 -14.82
CA LEU A 65 -5.05 -22.87 -13.89
C LEU A 65 -4.15 -23.26 -12.71
N LEU A 66 -4.28 -24.48 -12.19
CA LEU A 66 -3.41 -25.01 -11.15
C LEU A 66 -1.98 -25.20 -11.65
N GLY A 67 -1.79 -25.73 -12.86
CA GLY A 67 -0.48 -25.83 -13.52
C GLY A 67 0.16 -24.45 -13.71
N TYR A 68 -0.62 -23.47 -14.18
CA TYR A 68 -0.16 -22.09 -14.34
C TYR A 68 0.23 -21.47 -12.99
N ALA A 69 -0.56 -21.69 -11.93
CA ALA A 69 -0.20 -21.26 -10.58
C ALA A 69 1.06 -21.94 -10.05
N ALA A 70 1.23 -23.24 -10.28
CA ALA A 70 2.43 -23.98 -9.91
C ALA A 70 3.67 -23.45 -10.63
N ALA A 71 3.56 -23.02 -11.89
CA ALA A 71 4.65 -22.36 -12.62
C ALA A 71 5.13 -21.09 -11.90
N PHE A 72 4.21 -20.24 -11.44
CA PHE A 72 4.60 -19.05 -10.66
C PHE A 72 5.09 -19.38 -9.26
N LEU A 73 4.64 -20.48 -8.66
CA LEU A 73 5.17 -20.96 -7.38
C LEU A 73 6.63 -21.36 -7.53
N LEU A 74 6.97 -22.10 -8.58
CA LEU A 74 8.35 -22.46 -8.91
C LEU A 74 9.23 -21.24 -9.16
N ARG A 75 8.75 -20.23 -9.91
CA ARG A 75 9.48 -18.96 -10.11
C ARG A 75 9.69 -18.19 -8.80
N SER A 76 8.70 -18.22 -7.91
CA SER A 76 8.77 -17.59 -6.59
C SER A 76 9.73 -18.32 -5.66
N TRP A 77 9.74 -19.65 -5.73
CA TRP A 77 10.66 -20.50 -4.99
C TRP A 77 12.10 -20.34 -5.47
N ALA A 78 12.33 -20.31 -6.79
CA ALA A 78 13.62 -20.01 -7.39
C ALA A 78 14.18 -18.67 -6.91
N TRP A 79 13.33 -17.64 -6.79
CA TRP A 79 13.74 -16.37 -6.20
C TRP A 79 14.09 -16.52 -4.72
N HIS A 80 13.21 -17.12 -3.92
CA HIS A 80 13.47 -17.32 -2.49
C HIS A 80 14.80 -18.05 -2.23
N LEU A 81 15.15 -19.04 -3.06
CA LEU A 81 16.42 -19.76 -2.99
C LEU A 81 17.65 -18.85 -3.23
N LEU A 82 17.54 -17.88 -4.14
CA LEU A 82 18.61 -16.92 -4.43
C LEU A 82 18.64 -15.75 -3.44
N GLN A 83 17.53 -15.42 -2.79
CA GLN A 83 17.40 -14.28 -1.88
C GLN A 83 16.49 -14.63 -0.69
N PRO A 84 16.97 -15.40 0.30
CA PRO A 84 16.15 -15.89 1.42
C PRO A 84 15.51 -14.79 2.29
N VAL A 85 16.09 -13.58 2.30
CA VAL A 85 15.50 -12.39 2.95
C VAL A 85 14.16 -11.97 2.34
N VAL A 86 13.82 -12.47 1.15
CA VAL A 86 12.48 -12.40 0.55
C VAL A 86 11.77 -13.73 0.82
N PRO A 87 10.83 -13.81 1.79
CA PRO A 87 10.10 -15.04 2.06
C PRO A 87 9.27 -15.49 0.85
N LEU A 88 9.02 -16.79 0.73
CA LEU A 88 8.28 -17.37 -0.40
C LEU A 88 6.93 -16.67 -0.68
N GLY A 89 6.16 -16.33 0.36
CA GLY A 89 4.88 -15.62 0.19
C GLY A 89 5.04 -14.20 -0.37
N GLN A 90 6.12 -13.51 -0.03
CA GLN A 90 6.42 -12.18 -0.57
C GLN A 90 7.00 -12.25 -1.98
N ALA A 91 7.82 -13.27 -2.28
CA ALA A 91 8.26 -13.57 -3.64
C ALA A 91 7.06 -13.88 -4.56
N TRP A 92 6.12 -14.71 -4.08
CA TRP A 92 4.85 -15.01 -4.76
C TRP A 92 4.08 -13.73 -5.09
N ALA A 93 3.87 -12.86 -4.10
CA ALA A 93 3.15 -11.63 -4.34
C ALA A 93 3.89 -10.67 -5.29
N ALA A 94 5.21 -10.52 -5.16
CA ALA A 94 6.00 -9.68 -6.04
C ALA A 94 5.96 -10.15 -7.50
N VAL A 95 6.01 -11.46 -7.73
CA VAL A 95 5.89 -12.06 -9.07
C VAL A 95 4.49 -11.80 -9.66
N HIS A 96 3.42 -11.92 -8.88
CA HIS A 96 2.06 -11.66 -9.36
C HIS A 96 1.74 -10.18 -9.58
N VAL A 97 2.30 -9.29 -8.76
CA VAL A 97 2.24 -7.83 -9.00
C VAL A 97 2.96 -7.48 -10.30
N SER A 98 4.12 -8.09 -10.57
CA SER A 98 4.83 -7.97 -11.84
C SER A 98 3.99 -8.46 -13.02
N LEU A 99 3.38 -9.64 -12.88
CA LEU A 99 2.53 -10.24 -13.91
C LEU A 99 1.34 -9.33 -14.26
N ALA A 100 0.60 -8.84 -13.26
CA ALA A 100 -0.50 -7.89 -13.48
C ALA A 100 -0.02 -6.58 -14.11
N GLY A 101 1.12 -6.05 -13.63
CA GLY A 101 1.74 -4.87 -14.21
C GLY A 101 2.03 -5.03 -15.71
N ASN A 102 2.56 -6.18 -16.11
CA ASN A 102 2.85 -6.46 -17.53
C ASN A 102 1.60 -6.60 -18.40
N HIS A 103 0.47 -7.07 -17.86
CA HIS A 103 -0.78 -7.16 -18.60
C HIS A 103 -1.56 -5.84 -18.64
N LEU A 104 -1.39 -4.96 -17.65
CA LEU A 104 -2.18 -3.73 -17.52
C LEU A 104 -1.45 -2.46 -17.99
N LEU A 105 -0.14 -2.37 -17.81
CA LEU A 105 0.61 -1.13 -18.05
C LEU A 105 1.27 -1.11 -19.44
N PRO A 106 1.32 0.05 -20.09
CA PRO A 106 2.22 0.25 -21.22
C PRO A 106 3.68 0.19 -20.71
N LEU A 107 4.62 -0.31 -21.52
CA LEU A 107 6.08 -0.34 -21.27
C LEU A 107 6.65 -1.42 -20.31
N ARG A 108 6.05 -2.63 -20.23
CA ARG A 108 6.64 -3.82 -19.54
C ARG A 108 7.33 -3.51 -18.21
N LEU A 109 6.66 -2.72 -17.36
CA LEU A 109 7.20 -2.27 -16.07
C LEU A 109 7.14 -3.35 -14.99
N GLY A 110 6.77 -4.59 -15.33
CA GLY A 110 6.61 -5.69 -14.36
C GLY A 110 7.85 -5.93 -13.52
N GLU A 111 9.05 -5.93 -14.10
CA GLU A 111 10.28 -6.16 -13.31
C GLU A 111 10.55 -5.03 -12.30
N VAL A 112 10.25 -3.79 -12.66
CA VAL A 112 10.34 -2.66 -11.72
C VAL A 112 9.36 -2.89 -10.57
N LEU A 113 8.11 -3.26 -10.88
CA LEU A 113 7.09 -3.55 -9.88
C LEU A 113 7.43 -4.76 -9.00
N ARG A 114 8.08 -5.77 -9.59
CA ARG A 114 8.59 -6.96 -8.91
C ARG A 114 9.59 -6.55 -7.82
N VAL A 115 10.58 -5.75 -8.20
CA VAL A 115 11.63 -5.26 -7.32
C VAL A 115 11.06 -4.33 -6.24
N THR A 116 10.27 -3.33 -6.61
CA THR A 116 9.67 -2.41 -5.64
C THR A 116 8.74 -3.13 -4.69
N SER A 117 8.03 -4.17 -5.14
CA SER A 117 7.14 -4.96 -4.30
C SER A 117 7.91 -5.78 -3.27
N ALA A 118 9.05 -6.37 -3.63
CA ALA A 118 9.89 -7.07 -2.66
C ALA A 118 10.49 -6.08 -1.64
N VAL A 119 11.14 -5.01 -2.11
CA VAL A 119 11.82 -4.01 -1.26
C VAL A 119 10.87 -3.31 -0.29
N ARG A 120 9.63 -3.03 -0.70
CA ARG A 120 8.64 -2.38 0.18
C ARG A 120 8.09 -3.29 1.27
N ARG A 121 8.24 -4.61 1.12
CA ARG A 121 7.60 -5.61 2.00
C ARG A 121 8.58 -6.40 2.85
N THR A 122 9.87 -6.28 2.57
CA THR A 122 10.93 -7.03 3.24
C THR A 122 12.13 -6.13 3.52
N GLU A 123 13.13 -6.66 4.21
CA GLU A 123 14.39 -5.96 4.49
C GLU A 123 15.37 -5.98 3.30
N ALA A 124 14.92 -6.44 2.12
CA ALA A 124 15.76 -6.57 0.95
C ALA A 124 16.15 -5.20 0.36
N THR A 125 17.40 -5.06 -0.08
CA THR A 125 17.87 -3.82 -0.68
C THR A 125 17.49 -3.71 -2.16
N LEU A 126 17.36 -2.48 -2.67
CA LEU A 126 17.07 -2.24 -4.08
C LEU A 126 18.12 -2.87 -5.01
N ARG A 127 19.40 -2.68 -4.69
CA ARG A 127 20.53 -3.18 -5.51
C ARG A 127 20.53 -4.70 -5.63
N GLU A 128 20.45 -5.41 -4.51
CA GLU A 128 20.49 -6.88 -4.49
C GLU A 128 19.26 -7.48 -5.17
N THR A 129 18.08 -6.95 -4.85
CA THR A 129 16.80 -7.40 -5.43
C THR A 129 16.78 -7.19 -6.94
N SER A 130 17.26 -6.06 -7.44
CA SER A 130 17.40 -5.82 -8.88
C SER A 130 18.34 -6.82 -9.54
N ALA A 131 19.52 -7.08 -8.95
CA ALA A 131 20.48 -8.03 -9.50
C ALA A 131 19.90 -9.46 -9.59
N VAL A 132 19.26 -9.94 -8.51
CA VAL A 132 18.61 -11.26 -8.48
C VAL A 132 17.49 -11.34 -9.53
N THR A 133 16.67 -10.29 -9.63
CA THR A 133 15.57 -10.22 -10.60
C THR A 133 16.06 -10.32 -12.03
N VAL A 134 17.11 -9.57 -12.38
CA VAL A 134 17.73 -9.60 -13.72
C VAL A 134 18.31 -11.00 -14.02
N SER A 135 19.00 -11.62 -13.07
CA SER A 135 19.54 -12.98 -13.24
C SER A 135 18.45 -14.02 -13.48
N LEU A 136 17.35 -13.97 -12.71
CA LEU A 136 16.20 -14.84 -12.92
C LEU A 136 15.57 -14.63 -14.29
N ARG A 137 15.43 -13.36 -14.73
CA ARG A 137 14.88 -13.04 -16.04
C ARG A 137 15.74 -13.56 -17.19
N LEU A 138 17.07 -13.48 -17.05
CA LEU A 138 17.99 -14.07 -18.02
C LEU A 138 17.84 -15.60 -18.05
N GLY A 139 17.72 -16.24 -16.88
CA GLY A 139 17.44 -17.66 -16.76
C GLY A 139 16.13 -18.08 -17.43
N ASP A 140 15.08 -17.28 -17.29
CA ASP A 140 13.80 -17.49 -17.97
C ASP A 140 13.94 -17.47 -19.50
N LEU A 141 14.63 -16.46 -20.04
CA LEU A 141 14.88 -16.36 -21.49
C LEU A 141 15.68 -17.56 -21.98
N LEU A 142 16.71 -17.94 -21.23
CA LEU A 142 17.52 -19.13 -21.46
C LEU A 142 16.69 -20.40 -21.59
N ALA A 143 15.86 -20.66 -20.58
CA ALA A 143 15.01 -21.84 -20.52
C ALA A 143 14.02 -21.88 -21.69
N LEU A 144 13.43 -20.73 -22.03
CA LEU A 144 12.52 -20.61 -23.18
C LEU A 144 13.17 -21.04 -24.50
N LEU A 145 14.43 -20.68 -24.73
CA LEU A 145 15.13 -21.03 -25.97
C LEU A 145 15.41 -22.52 -26.05
N VAL A 146 15.82 -23.12 -24.93
CA VAL A 146 16.05 -24.56 -24.84
C VAL A 146 14.74 -25.29 -25.11
N VAL A 147 13.63 -24.87 -24.48
CA VAL A 147 12.31 -25.44 -24.72
C VAL A 147 11.88 -25.25 -26.18
N ALA A 148 12.03 -24.07 -26.76
CA ALA A 148 11.68 -23.81 -28.16
C ALA A 148 12.50 -24.68 -29.13
N ALA A 149 13.81 -24.81 -28.90
CA ALA A 149 14.71 -25.60 -29.75
C ALA A 149 14.40 -27.11 -29.66
N MET A 150 14.04 -27.62 -28.49
CA MET A 150 13.74 -29.04 -28.28
C MET A 150 12.32 -29.42 -28.71
N ALA A 151 11.34 -28.54 -28.47
CA ALA A 151 9.93 -28.90 -28.50
C ALA A 151 9.20 -28.45 -29.77
N ALA A 152 9.77 -27.54 -30.57
CA ALA A 152 9.17 -27.13 -31.85
C ALA A 152 10.21 -26.93 -32.98
N PRO A 153 11.08 -27.92 -33.27
CA PRO A 153 12.09 -27.78 -34.32
C PRO A 153 11.47 -27.61 -35.71
N VAL A 154 10.32 -28.22 -35.98
CA VAL A 154 9.61 -28.14 -37.28
C VAL A 154 8.97 -26.76 -37.48
N ALA A 155 8.32 -26.21 -36.45
CA ALA A 155 7.77 -24.85 -36.53
C ALA A 155 8.91 -23.82 -36.70
N LEU A 156 10.02 -24.01 -35.98
CA LEU A 156 11.20 -23.15 -36.11
C LEU A 156 11.83 -23.24 -37.50
N ALA A 157 11.98 -24.44 -38.06
CA ALA A 157 12.59 -24.69 -39.38
C ALA A 157 11.70 -24.26 -40.57
N ARG A 158 10.37 -24.23 -40.39
CA ARG A 158 9.43 -23.71 -41.40
C ARG A 158 9.36 -22.19 -41.41
N VAL A 159 9.62 -21.54 -40.28
CA VAL A 159 9.59 -20.08 -40.11
C VAL A 159 10.95 -19.44 -40.38
N LEU A 160 12.05 -20.08 -40.00
CA LEU A 160 13.42 -19.60 -40.19
C LEU A 160 14.14 -20.45 -41.24
N ARG A 161 14.82 -19.81 -42.20
CA ARG A 161 15.79 -20.52 -43.07
C ARG A 161 16.83 -21.21 -42.16
N PRO A 162 17.30 -22.43 -42.49
CA PRO A 162 18.19 -23.20 -41.60
C PRO A 162 19.47 -22.43 -41.21
N GLU A 163 20.01 -21.63 -42.12
CA GLU A 163 21.15 -20.72 -41.89
C GLU A 163 20.85 -19.65 -40.82
N LEU A 164 19.64 -19.08 -40.84
CA LEU A 164 19.18 -18.08 -39.88
C LEU A 164 18.81 -18.70 -38.53
N ALA A 165 18.35 -19.94 -38.50
CA ALA A 165 18.06 -20.67 -37.26
C ALA A 165 19.35 -20.97 -36.48
N VAL A 166 20.42 -21.39 -37.17
CA VAL A 166 21.75 -21.60 -36.56
C VAL A 166 22.34 -20.27 -36.07
N LEU A 167 22.29 -19.22 -36.90
CA LEU A 167 22.76 -17.89 -36.51
C LEU A 167 21.98 -17.33 -35.31
N ALA A 168 20.66 -17.47 -35.30
CA ALA A 168 19.83 -17.08 -34.17
C ALA A 168 20.23 -17.86 -32.91
N GLY A 169 20.40 -19.18 -32.99
CA GLY A 169 20.87 -19.98 -31.86
C GLY A 169 22.22 -19.53 -31.29
N VAL A 170 23.19 -19.23 -32.17
CA VAL A 170 24.53 -18.76 -31.78
C VAL A 170 24.51 -17.36 -31.17
N VAL A 171 23.80 -16.40 -31.79
CA VAL A 171 23.67 -15.02 -31.28
C VAL A 171 23.02 -15.01 -29.90
N LEU A 172 22.06 -15.90 -29.70
CA LEU A 172 21.24 -15.93 -28.51
C LEU A 172 21.95 -16.67 -27.37
N LEU A 173 22.70 -17.74 -27.67
CA LEU A 173 23.66 -18.35 -26.74
C LEU A 173 24.78 -17.37 -26.35
N ALA A 174 25.34 -16.62 -27.30
CA ALA A 174 26.36 -15.62 -27.05
C ALA A 174 25.82 -14.45 -26.21
N GLY A 175 24.60 -13.98 -26.49
CA GLY A 175 23.92 -12.94 -25.71
C GLY A 175 23.65 -13.39 -24.27
N VAL A 176 23.28 -14.65 -24.08
CA VAL A 176 23.12 -15.25 -22.76
C VAL A 176 24.43 -15.34 -22.00
N VAL A 177 25.50 -15.85 -22.64
CA VAL A 177 26.81 -15.99 -22.00
C VAL A 177 27.37 -14.61 -21.67
N ALA A 178 27.25 -13.64 -22.58
CA ALA A 178 27.62 -12.26 -22.34
C ALA A 178 26.82 -11.67 -21.18
N ALA A 179 25.50 -11.88 -21.13
CA ALA A 179 24.67 -11.42 -20.03
C ALA A 179 25.04 -12.10 -18.70
N TRP A 180 25.32 -13.41 -18.67
CA TRP A 180 25.78 -14.11 -17.46
C TRP A 180 27.17 -13.63 -16.98
N VAL A 181 28.09 -13.32 -17.90
CA VAL A 181 29.42 -12.78 -17.60
C VAL A 181 29.32 -11.32 -17.11
N LEU A 182 28.50 -10.49 -17.76
CA LEU A 182 28.29 -9.08 -17.41
C LEU A 182 27.43 -8.89 -16.14
N LEU A 183 26.54 -9.84 -15.86
CA LEU A 183 25.64 -9.85 -14.70
C LEU A 183 26.07 -10.85 -13.62
N ARG A 184 27.33 -11.32 -13.64
CA ARG A 184 27.97 -11.94 -12.46
C ARG A 184 27.50 -11.14 -11.26
N PRO A 185 26.86 -11.74 -10.24
CA PRO A 185 25.95 -11.04 -9.35
C PRO A 185 26.65 -9.86 -8.67
N ALA A 186 26.58 -8.71 -9.34
CA ALA A 186 27.33 -7.51 -9.06
C ALA A 186 26.56 -6.79 -7.95
N GLY A 187 26.63 -7.36 -6.75
CA GLY A 187 25.84 -6.91 -5.62
C GLY A 187 25.46 -8.00 -4.63
N GLN A 188 25.63 -9.29 -4.94
CA GLN A 188 25.47 -10.31 -3.90
C GLN A 188 26.75 -10.39 -3.06
N THR A 189 26.62 -10.20 -1.75
CA THR A 189 27.71 -10.37 -0.78
C THR A 189 28.21 -11.82 -0.71
N ARG A 190 27.42 -12.79 -1.21
CA ARG A 190 27.73 -14.22 -1.18
C ARG A 190 27.26 -14.91 -2.46
N GLN A 191 28.12 -15.70 -3.09
CA GLN A 191 27.74 -16.48 -4.27
C GLN A 191 26.82 -17.65 -3.88
N PRO A 192 25.79 -17.97 -4.71
CA PRO A 192 24.93 -19.10 -4.48
C PRO A 192 25.69 -20.42 -4.64
N ARG A 193 25.29 -21.44 -3.87
CA ARG A 193 25.89 -22.78 -3.99
C ARG A 193 25.55 -23.40 -5.36
N PRO A 194 26.41 -24.25 -5.94
CA PRO A 194 26.12 -24.94 -7.20
C PRO A 194 24.79 -25.71 -7.19
N THR A 195 24.47 -26.34 -6.06
CA THR A 195 23.18 -27.04 -5.86
C THR A 195 21.98 -26.10 -5.93
N THR A 196 22.09 -24.90 -5.37
CA THR A 196 21.05 -23.86 -5.48
C THR A 196 20.86 -23.43 -6.92
N VAL A 197 21.94 -23.23 -7.67
CA VAL A 197 21.88 -22.88 -9.10
C VAL A 197 21.19 -23.98 -9.90
N ALA A 198 21.56 -25.24 -9.67
CA ALA A 198 20.92 -26.38 -10.33
C ALA A 198 19.41 -26.45 -10.05
N LEU A 199 18.99 -26.27 -8.78
CA LEU A 199 17.57 -26.24 -8.41
C LEU A 199 16.82 -25.08 -9.07
N VAL A 200 17.43 -23.89 -9.17
CA VAL A 200 16.83 -22.73 -9.86
C VAL A 200 16.64 -23.03 -11.34
N VAL A 201 17.62 -23.65 -12.01
CA VAL A 201 17.51 -24.04 -13.42
C VAL A 201 16.36 -25.04 -13.62
N VAL A 202 16.31 -26.10 -12.79
CA VAL A 202 15.23 -27.09 -12.85
C VAL A 202 13.87 -26.43 -12.63
N ALA A 203 13.72 -25.61 -11.58
CA ALA A 203 12.48 -24.91 -11.29
C ALA A 203 12.04 -24.00 -12.45
N THR A 204 12.98 -23.31 -13.09
CA THR A 204 12.72 -22.40 -14.21
C THR A 204 12.24 -23.17 -15.45
N VAL A 205 12.92 -24.25 -15.83
CA VAL A 205 12.50 -25.10 -16.97
C VAL A 205 11.14 -25.74 -16.69
N SER A 206 10.94 -26.30 -15.50
CA SER A 206 9.66 -26.89 -15.10
C SER A 206 8.52 -25.86 -15.09
N ALA A 207 8.77 -24.61 -14.69
CA ALA A 207 7.77 -23.55 -14.75
C ALA A 207 7.29 -23.26 -16.18
N TRP A 208 8.20 -23.24 -17.16
CA TRP A 208 7.83 -23.05 -18.56
C TRP A 208 7.03 -24.22 -19.14
N LEU A 209 7.38 -25.47 -18.78
CA LEU A 209 6.61 -26.64 -19.18
C LEU A 209 5.19 -26.62 -18.59
N LEU A 210 5.05 -26.23 -17.32
CA LEU A 210 3.74 -26.10 -16.67
C LEU A 210 2.90 -24.97 -17.27
N GLU A 211 3.52 -23.89 -17.72
CA GLU A 211 2.83 -22.79 -18.37
C GLU A 211 2.22 -23.17 -19.73
N ALA A 212 2.81 -24.14 -20.42
CA ALA A 212 2.28 -24.71 -21.65
C ALA A 212 0.98 -25.49 -21.45
N ALA A 213 0.69 -25.93 -20.21
CA ALA A 213 -0.53 -26.67 -19.89
C ALA A 213 -1.80 -25.86 -20.18
N VAL A 214 -1.74 -24.52 -20.13
CA VAL A 214 -2.88 -23.66 -20.48
C VAL A 214 -3.19 -23.76 -21.96
N LEU A 215 -2.19 -23.62 -22.83
CA LEU A 215 -2.39 -23.75 -24.27
C LEU A 215 -2.84 -25.17 -24.63
N PHE A 216 -2.23 -26.19 -24.04
CA PHE A 216 -2.61 -27.58 -24.25
C PHE A 216 -4.07 -27.85 -23.86
N ALA A 217 -4.50 -27.41 -22.67
CA ALA A 217 -5.88 -27.60 -22.22
C ALA A 217 -6.89 -26.84 -23.11
N VAL A 218 -6.60 -25.60 -23.50
CA VAL A 218 -7.46 -24.82 -24.39
C VAL A 218 -7.54 -25.46 -25.78
N ALA A 219 -6.41 -25.92 -26.33
CA ALA A 219 -6.37 -26.56 -27.65
C ALA A 219 -7.16 -27.88 -27.67
N THR A 220 -6.90 -28.76 -26.71
CA THR A 220 -7.54 -30.08 -26.64
C THR A 220 -9.04 -29.97 -26.37
N THR A 221 -9.48 -29.04 -25.50
CA THR A 221 -10.91 -28.77 -25.28
C THR A 221 -11.60 -28.14 -26.49
N ALA A 222 -10.85 -27.42 -27.33
CA ALA A 222 -11.33 -26.88 -28.61
C ALA A 222 -11.33 -27.90 -29.75
N GLY A 223 -10.90 -29.14 -29.51
CA GLY A 223 -10.84 -30.20 -30.54
C GLY A 223 -9.60 -30.17 -31.43
N LEU A 224 -8.56 -29.40 -31.07
CA LEU A 224 -7.26 -29.42 -31.77
C LEU A 224 -6.37 -30.53 -31.21
N GLU A 225 -5.89 -31.40 -32.10
CA GLU A 225 -4.92 -32.45 -31.77
C GLU A 225 -3.52 -31.84 -31.58
N LEU A 226 -3.21 -31.43 -30.35
CA LEU A 226 -1.93 -30.80 -30.02
C LEU A 226 -1.19 -31.62 -28.94
N GLY A 227 0.04 -32.02 -29.22
CA GLY A 227 0.90 -32.68 -28.23
C GLY A 227 1.40 -31.71 -27.16
N LEU A 228 1.78 -32.23 -25.99
CA LEU A 228 2.38 -31.42 -24.91
C LEU A 228 3.71 -30.75 -25.33
N ALA A 229 4.52 -31.45 -26.14
CA ALA A 229 5.76 -30.89 -26.68
C ALA A 229 5.47 -29.71 -27.62
N ASP A 230 4.53 -29.88 -28.55
CA ASP A 230 4.12 -28.81 -29.46
C ASP A 230 3.55 -27.61 -28.70
N ALA A 231 2.69 -27.84 -27.70
CA ALA A 231 2.16 -26.78 -26.85
C ALA A 231 3.28 -26.02 -26.10
N ALA A 232 4.31 -26.73 -25.62
CA ALA A 232 5.47 -26.12 -24.97
C ALA A 232 6.31 -25.28 -25.95
N GLY A 233 6.55 -25.80 -27.16
CA GLY A 233 7.28 -25.08 -28.19
C GLY A 233 6.54 -23.84 -28.70
N VAL A 234 5.23 -23.94 -28.97
CA VAL A 234 4.38 -22.79 -29.33
C VAL A 234 4.37 -21.76 -28.21
N THR A 235 4.16 -22.18 -26.95
CA THR A 235 4.22 -21.26 -25.79
C THR A 235 5.57 -20.55 -25.73
N ALA A 236 6.67 -21.27 -25.92
CA ALA A 236 8.00 -20.71 -25.82
C ALA A 236 8.29 -19.65 -26.88
N VAL A 237 8.00 -19.95 -28.17
CA VAL A 237 8.20 -19.00 -29.27
C VAL A 237 7.29 -17.77 -29.11
N THR A 238 6.06 -17.98 -28.66
CA THR A 238 5.10 -16.88 -28.45
C THR A 238 5.55 -15.92 -27.35
N VAL A 239 6.04 -16.46 -26.22
CA VAL A 239 6.54 -15.64 -25.11
C VAL A 239 7.90 -15.00 -25.41
N LEU A 240 8.75 -15.65 -26.22
CA LEU A 240 9.97 -15.03 -26.72
C LEU A 240 9.68 -13.82 -27.61
N ALA A 241 8.72 -13.94 -28.55
CA ALA A 241 8.34 -12.83 -29.41
C ALA A 241 7.74 -11.65 -28.63
N GLN A 242 7.06 -11.94 -27.53
CA GLN A 242 6.63 -10.91 -26.61
C GLN A 242 7.82 -10.08 -26.08
N ALA A 243 9.03 -10.61 -25.90
CA ALA A 243 10.16 -9.88 -25.30
C ALA A 243 10.45 -8.50 -25.95
N VAL A 244 10.12 -8.33 -27.23
CA VAL A 244 10.29 -7.07 -27.98
C VAL A 244 9.00 -6.26 -28.16
N ALA A 245 7.84 -6.75 -27.68
CA ALA A 245 6.54 -6.11 -27.84
C ALA A 245 6.31 -4.98 -26.82
N ILE A 246 5.79 -3.85 -27.30
CA ILE A 246 5.54 -2.63 -26.50
C ILE A 246 4.10 -2.58 -25.95
N THR A 247 3.18 -3.39 -26.50
CA THR A 247 1.76 -3.40 -26.11
C THR A 247 1.54 -4.07 -24.73
N PRO A 248 0.51 -3.64 -23.96
CA PRO A 248 0.14 -4.31 -22.71
C PRO A 248 -0.17 -5.78 -22.96
N GLY A 249 0.40 -6.68 -22.14
CA GLY A 249 0.30 -8.13 -22.33
C GLY A 249 0.90 -8.64 -23.64
N GLY A 250 1.58 -7.82 -24.43
CA GLY A 250 1.98 -8.19 -25.79
C GLY A 250 0.79 -8.47 -26.72
N LEU A 251 -0.38 -7.89 -26.43
CA LEU A 251 -1.59 -8.02 -27.23
C LEU A 251 -1.29 -7.68 -28.71
N GLY A 252 -1.80 -8.52 -29.60
CA GLY A 252 -1.51 -8.55 -31.03
C GLY A 252 -0.28 -9.39 -31.38
N THR A 253 0.84 -9.22 -30.66
CA THR A 253 2.07 -10.00 -30.94
C THR A 253 1.94 -11.43 -30.46
N TYR A 254 1.39 -11.65 -29.27
CA TYR A 254 1.15 -12.99 -28.71
C TYR A 254 0.21 -13.79 -29.62
N GLU A 255 -0.90 -13.18 -30.03
CA GLU A 255 -1.88 -13.81 -30.90
C GLU A 255 -1.30 -14.13 -32.27
N ALA A 256 -0.62 -13.18 -32.90
CA ALA A 256 -0.04 -13.38 -34.23
C ALA A 256 1.00 -14.51 -34.25
N VAL A 257 1.94 -14.51 -33.30
CA VAL A 257 3.03 -15.49 -33.27
C VAL A 257 2.53 -16.87 -32.84
N GLY A 258 1.67 -16.95 -31.83
CA GLY A 258 1.09 -18.21 -31.40
C GLY A 258 0.24 -18.85 -32.50
N THR A 259 -0.55 -18.05 -33.22
CA THR A 259 -1.36 -18.51 -34.36
C THR A 259 -0.46 -19.02 -35.48
N ALA A 260 0.56 -18.24 -35.86
CA ALA A 260 1.51 -18.64 -36.90
C ALA A 260 2.23 -19.95 -36.53
N ALA A 261 2.59 -20.14 -35.26
CA ALA A 261 3.25 -21.35 -34.79
C ALA A 261 2.31 -22.59 -34.87
N LEU A 262 1.04 -22.46 -34.47
CA LEU A 262 0.05 -23.54 -34.63
C LEU A 262 -0.26 -23.83 -36.11
N VAL A 263 -0.34 -22.81 -36.96
CA VAL A 263 -0.50 -22.98 -38.41
C VAL A 263 0.70 -23.70 -39.02
N ALA A 264 1.92 -23.38 -38.56
CA ALA A 264 3.13 -24.06 -39.02
C ALA A 264 3.15 -25.56 -38.64
N LEU A 265 2.42 -25.95 -37.59
CA LEU A 265 2.19 -27.33 -37.18
C LEU A 265 1.04 -28.02 -37.94
N GLY A 266 0.33 -27.28 -38.81
CA GLY A 266 -0.72 -27.82 -39.68
C GLY A 266 -2.15 -27.53 -39.23
N HIS A 267 -2.34 -26.71 -38.19
CA HIS A 267 -3.68 -26.34 -37.73
C HIS A 267 -4.29 -25.21 -38.57
N PRO A 268 -5.60 -25.22 -38.84
CA PRO A 268 -6.24 -24.15 -39.58
C PRO A 268 -6.26 -22.83 -38.80
N ALA A 269 -6.10 -21.72 -39.52
CA ALA A 269 -5.81 -20.42 -38.94
C ALA A 269 -6.93 -19.84 -38.04
N PRO A 270 -8.23 -19.94 -38.38
CA PRO A 270 -9.30 -19.45 -37.51
C PRO A 270 -9.33 -20.14 -36.14
N GLU A 271 -9.18 -21.47 -36.11
CA GLU A 271 -9.19 -22.30 -34.89
C GLU A 271 -7.92 -22.05 -34.07
N ALA A 272 -6.76 -21.98 -34.72
CA ALA A 272 -5.49 -21.63 -34.07
C ALA A 272 -5.57 -20.25 -33.40
N PHE A 273 -6.13 -19.26 -34.09
CA PHE A 273 -6.31 -17.92 -33.52
C PHE A 273 -7.25 -17.94 -32.31
N ALA A 274 -8.39 -18.65 -32.41
CA ALA A 274 -9.35 -18.75 -31.32
C ALA A 274 -8.74 -19.39 -30.06
N VAL A 275 -7.93 -20.44 -30.22
CA VAL A 275 -7.21 -21.08 -29.11
C VAL A 275 -6.17 -20.16 -28.48
N VAL A 276 -5.36 -19.47 -29.28
CA VAL A 276 -4.30 -18.58 -28.76
C VAL A 276 -4.91 -17.38 -28.05
N LEU A 277 -5.95 -16.77 -28.63
CA LEU A 277 -6.66 -15.65 -28.02
C LEU A 277 -7.32 -16.07 -26.70
N THR A 278 -7.99 -17.23 -26.68
CA THR A 278 -8.60 -17.76 -25.45
C THR A 278 -7.55 -18.05 -24.38
N THR A 279 -6.42 -18.65 -24.77
CA THR A 279 -5.28 -18.90 -23.87
C THR A 279 -4.76 -17.61 -23.25
N HIS A 280 -4.57 -16.56 -24.06
CA HIS A 280 -4.11 -15.27 -23.58
C HIS A 280 -5.14 -14.59 -22.66
N ALA A 281 -6.43 -14.69 -22.98
CA ALA A 281 -7.51 -14.18 -22.14
C ALA A 281 -7.55 -14.85 -20.77
N VAL A 282 -7.41 -16.18 -20.71
CA VAL A 282 -7.33 -16.95 -19.45
C VAL A 282 -6.13 -16.52 -18.62
N LYS A 283 -4.94 -16.43 -19.23
CA LYS A 283 -3.71 -15.96 -18.55
C LYS A 283 -3.85 -14.53 -18.02
N THR A 284 -4.48 -13.65 -18.80
CA THR A 284 -4.74 -12.25 -18.43
C THR A 284 -5.71 -12.16 -17.26
N ALA A 285 -6.81 -12.91 -17.29
CA ALA A 285 -7.78 -12.97 -16.20
C ALA A 285 -7.14 -13.46 -14.90
N TYR A 286 -6.38 -14.56 -14.97
CA TYR A 286 -5.58 -15.05 -13.84
C TYR A 286 -4.65 -13.96 -13.28
N SER A 287 -3.91 -13.29 -14.17
CA SER A 287 -2.95 -12.26 -13.80
C SER A 287 -3.61 -11.11 -13.06
N ILE A 288 -4.75 -10.62 -13.54
CA ILE A 288 -5.45 -9.48 -12.94
C ILE A 288 -5.99 -9.86 -11.56
N VAL A 289 -6.61 -11.04 -11.43
CA VAL A 289 -7.19 -11.50 -10.16
C VAL A 289 -6.11 -11.74 -9.11
N LEU A 290 -5.09 -12.54 -9.44
CA LEU A 290 -4.04 -12.88 -8.47
C LEU A 290 -3.09 -11.71 -8.22
N GLY A 291 -2.77 -10.91 -9.24
CA GLY A 291 -1.97 -9.70 -9.05
C GLY A 291 -2.69 -8.65 -8.21
N GLY A 292 -4.00 -8.46 -8.42
CA GLY A 292 -4.83 -7.60 -7.58
C GLY A 292 -4.86 -8.06 -6.12
N ALA A 293 -5.03 -9.36 -5.89
CA ALA A 293 -4.92 -9.93 -4.54
C ALA A 293 -3.51 -9.75 -3.95
N ALA A 294 -2.47 -9.94 -4.77
CA ALA A 294 -1.07 -9.81 -4.38
C ALA A 294 -0.70 -8.38 -3.98
N VAL A 295 -1.37 -7.33 -4.46
CA VAL A 295 -1.18 -5.95 -3.99
C VAL A 295 -1.51 -5.81 -2.50
N LEU A 296 -2.49 -6.58 -2.01
CA LEU A 296 -2.98 -6.49 -0.63
C LEU A 296 -2.39 -7.55 0.30
N ALA A 297 -2.04 -8.72 -0.23
CA ALA A 297 -1.57 -9.87 0.53
C ALA A 297 -0.30 -10.51 -0.07
N PRO A 298 0.52 -11.22 0.73
CA PRO A 298 0.46 -11.30 2.18
C PRO A 298 0.88 -9.98 2.86
N SER A 299 0.60 -9.84 4.15
CA SER A 299 0.99 -8.63 4.91
C SER A 299 2.48 -8.63 5.26
N PRO A 300 3.17 -7.48 5.20
CA PRO A 300 2.69 -6.20 4.67
C PRO A 300 2.44 -6.28 3.16
N GLY A 301 1.35 -5.67 2.68
CA GLY A 301 1.02 -5.62 1.26
C GLY A 301 1.89 -4.61 0.50
N TYR A 302 1.71 -4.47 -0.81
CA TYR A 302 2.45 -3.50 -1.63
C TYR A 302 2.25 -2.05 -1.17
N LEU A 303 1.04 -1.78 -0.69
CA LEU A 303 0.63 -0.49 -0.13
C LEU A 303 0.93 -0.38 1.37
N GLY A 304 1.67 -1.33 1.95
CA GLY A 304 1.93 -1.41 3.38
C GLY A 304 0.77 -2.01 4.18
N ARG A 305 0.73 -1.72 5.47
CA ARG A 305 -0.33 -2.05 6.41
C ARG A 305 -1.47 -1.05 6.27
N LEU A 306 -2.69 -1.58 6.15
CA LEU A 306 -3.93 -0.79 6.16
C LEU A 306 -4.66 -0.89 7.51
N ARG A 307 -4.16 -1.73 8.43
CA ARG A 307 -4.73 -1.99 9.75
C ARG A 307 -3.60 -2.23 10.76
N LEU A 308 -3.83 -1.88 12.02
CA LEU A 308 -2.97 -2.25 13.14
C LEU A 308 -2.88 -3.77 13.27
N PRO A 309 -1.72 -4.34 13.67
CA PRO A 309 -1.57 -5.79 13.85
C PRO A 309 -2.58 -6.34 14.87
N ALA A 310 -2.99 -7.60 14.68
CA ALA A 310 -3.98 -8.23 15.56
C ALA A 310 -3.45 -8.41 16.99
N ARG A 311 -2.15 -8.67 17.12
CA ARG A 311 -1.43 -8.61 18.40
C ARG A 311 -0.76 -7.25 18.50
N ARG A 312 -1.13 -6.49 19.52
CA ARG A 312 -0.50 -5.22 19.89
C ARG A 312 0.69 -5.51 20.81
N PRO A 313 1.72 -4.64 20.87
CA PRO A 313 2.79 -4.77 21.84
C PRO A 313 2.24 -4.71 23.26
N GLU A 314 3.05 -5.16 24.21
CA GLU A 314 2.73 -4.98 25.63
C GLU A 314 2.64 -3.48 25.94
N ARG A 315 1.62 -3.13 26.74
CA ARG A 315 1.41 -1.75 27.18
C ARG A 315 2.68 -1.25 27.89
N PRO A 316 3.14 -0.02 27.61
CA PRO A 316 4.23 0.59 28.37
C PRO A 316 3.94 0.57 29.87
N ALA A 317 4.91 0.07 30.65
CA ALA A 317 4.87 0.16 32.10
C ALA A 317 4.95 1.65 32.50
N ALA A 318 4.20 2.02 33.53
CA ALA A 318 4.26 3.35 34.10
C ALA A 318 4.07 3.26 35.60
N ASP A 319 4.81 4.10 36.31
CA ASP A 319 4.69 4.22 37.75
C ASP A 319 3.30 4.76 38.11
N PRO A 320 2.71 4.28 39.22
CA PRO A 320 1.47 4.83 39.70
C PRO A 320 1.67 6.32 40.02
N PRO A 321 0.72 7.18 39.64
CA PRO A 321 0.82 8.60 39.95
C PRO A 321 0.77 8.81 41.46
N SER A 322 1.40 9.90 41.92
CA SER A 322 1.34 10.31 43.33
C SER A 322 -0.12 10.40 43.81
N PRO A 323 -0.44 10.02 45.06
CA PRO A 323 -1.77 10.20 45.64
C PRO A 323 -2.26 11.66 45.59
N LEU A 324 -1.33 12.63 45.55
CA LEU A 324 -1.62 14.06 45.46
C LEU A 324 -1.56 14.61 44.03
N ALA A 325 -1.25 13.79 43.02
CA ALA A 325 -1.17 14.23 41.64
C ALA A 325 -2.54 14.76 41.15
N PRO A 326 -2.57 15.91 40.45
CA PRO A 326 -3.81 16.53 39.99
C PRO A 326 -4.40 15.79 38.78
N VAL A 327 -5.64 16.10 38.44
CA VAL A 327 -6.17 15.88 37.08
C VAL A 327 -5.90 17.13 36.27
N VAL A 328 -5.30 17.00 35.09
CA VAL A 328 -5.00 18.15 34.21
C VAL A 328 -5.97 18.16 33.04
N VAL A 329 -6.72 19.23 32.88
CA VAL A 329 -7.59 19.47 31.72
C VAL A 329 -6.88 20.44 30.80
N PHE A 330 -6.53 20.00 29.58
CA PHE A 330 -5.95 20.87 28.57
C PHE A 330 -6.94 21.14 27.43
N ILE A 331 -7.01 22.41 27.03
CA ILE A 331 -8.03 22.94 26.13
C ILE A 331 -7.35 23.77 25.04
N PRO A 332 -7.21 23.25 23.81
CA PRO A 332 -6.83 24.07 22.68
C PRO A 332 -7.93 25.06 22.31
N ALA A 333 -7.56 26.33 22.16
CA ALA A 333 -8.50 27.40 21.83
C ALA A 333 -7.95 28.28 20.71
N TYR A 334 -8.82 28.74 19.81
CA TYR A 334 -8.49 29.68 18.74
C TYR A 334 -9.71 30.53 18.40
N ASP A 335 -9.67 31.82 18.75
CA ASP A 335 -10.75 32.77 18.52
C ASP A 335 -12.11 32.33 19.15
N GLU A 336 -12.10 31.97 20.45
CA GLU A 336 -13.24 31.43 21.22
C GLU A 336 -13.68 32.36 22.38
N GLU A 337 -13.49 33.69 22.27
CA GLU A 337 -13.77 34.64 23.36
C GLU A 337 -15.21 34.61 23.87
N ALA A 338 -16.16 34.21 23.02
CA ALA A 338 -17.59 34.19 23.34
C ALA A 338 -18.00 33.06 24.29
N VAL A 339 -17.24 31.97 24.33
CA VAL A 339 -17.65 30.72 25.01
C VAL A 339 -16.64 30.22 26.04
N ILE A 340 -15.34 30.51 25.86
CA ILE A 340 -14.28 29.91 26.70
C ILE A 340 -14.46 30.20 28.19
N GLY A 341 -14.94 31.39 28.57
CA GLY A 341 -15.19 31.74 29.97
C GLY A 341 -16.23 30.82 30.62
N GLY A 342 -17.36 30.59 29.95
CA GLY A 342 -18.43 29.72 30.44
C GLY A 342 -18.01 28.24 30.49
N VAL A 343 -17.18 27.79 29.54
CA VAL A 343 -16.60 26.44 29.58
C VAL A 343 -15.74 26.27 30.83
N LEU A 344 -14.84 27.23 31.10
CA LEU A 344 -13.91 27.16 32.24
C LEU A 344 -14.62 27.22 33.59
N GLU A 345 -15.67 28.05 33.72
CA GLU A 345 -16.48 28.14 34.95
C GLU A 345 -17.18 26.83 35.31
N ARG A 346 -17.54 26.01 34.32
CA ARG A 346 -18.23 24.73 34.50
C ARG A 346 -17.29 23.55 34.77
N ILE A 347 -15.98 23.73 34.63
CA ILE A 347 -15.01 22.67 34.94
C ILE A 347 -15.02 22.41 36.46
N PRO A 348 -15.23 21.16 36.91
CA PRO A 348 -15.21 20.84 38.32
C PRO A 348 -13.83 21.10 38.93
N ARG A 349 -13.78 21.76 40.09
CA ARG A 349 -12.51 22.04 40.80
C ARG A 349 -11.82 20.79 41.33
N ARG A 350 -12.58 19.71 41.55
CA ARG A 350 -12.06 18.42 42.03
C ARG A 350 -12.74 17.25 41.32
N VAL A 351 -11.96 16.23 40.99
CA VAL A 351 -12.43 14.97 40.36
C VAL A 351 -11.72 13.80 41.02
N GLY A 352 -12.47 12.77 41.42
CA GLY A 352 -11.89 11.58 42.07
C GLY A 352 -11.06 11.90 43.32
N GLY A 353 -11.46 12.94 44.07
CA GLY A 353 -10.72 13.43 45.25
C GLY A 353 -9.48 14.28 44.94
N ARG A 354 -9.11 14.47 43.67
CA ARG A 354 -7.91 15.20 43.23
C ARG A 354 -8.28 16.61 42.76
N GLU A 355 -7.36 17.56 42.88
CA GLU A 355 -7.51 18.90 42.33
C GLU A 355 -7.49 18.86 40.80
N VAL A 356 -8.29 19.71 40.16
CA VAL A 356 -8.27 19.90 38.71
C VAL A 356 -7.48 21.14 38.36
N GLN A 357 -6.43 20.97 37.55
CA GLN A 357 -5.67 22.07 36.97
C GLN A 357 -6.07 22.24 35.51
N VAL A 358 -6.28 23.49 35.09
CA VAL A 358 -6.72 23.80 33.72
C VAL A 358 -5.63 24.51 32.95
N LEU A 359 -5.31 23.97 31.77
CA LEU A 359 -4.30 24.44 30.85
C LEU A 359 -4.93 24.82 29.51
N VAL A 360 -5.05 26.11 29.22
CA VAL A 360 -5.54 26.57 27.92
C VAL A 360 -4.37 26.76 26.97
N VAL A 361 -4.38 26.06 25.84
CA VAL A 361 -3.39 26.22 24.77
C VAL A 361 -3.99 27.14 23.71
N ASP A 362 -3.67 28.42 23.81
CA ASP A 362 -4.12 29.43 22.85
C ASP A 362 -3.29 29.34 21.56
N ASP A 363 -3.91 28.94 20.45
CA ASP A 363 -3.29 28.77 19.13
C ASP A 363 -3.13 30.11 18.39
N GLY A 364 -2.70 31.16 19.10
CA GLY A 364 -2.48 32.49 18.56
C GLY A 364 -3.78 33.19 18.15
N SER A 365 -4.76 33.20 19.06
CA SER A 365 -6.03 33.92 18.88
C SER A 365 -5.80 35.42 18.67
N ARG A 366 -6.72 36.06 17.94
CA ARG A 366 -6.72 37.49 17.63
C ARG A 366 -7.73 38.29 18.47
N ASP A 367 -8.54 37.58 19.23
CA ASP A 367 -9.57 38.11 20.12
C ASP A 367 -9.12 38.06 21.60
N ARG A 368 -10.05 38.18 22.55
CA ARG A 368 -9.73 38.16 23.98
C ARG A 368 -9.68 36.76 24.60
N THR A 369 -9.65 35.68 23.81
CA THR A 369 -9.66 34.28 24.30
C THR A 369 -8.62 34.04 25.41
N ALA A 370 -7.35 34.38 25.16
CA ALA A 370 -6.27 34.18 26.13
C ALA A 370 -6.48 34.99 27.42
N ALA A 371 -6.94 36.24 27.30
CA ALA A 371 -7.18 37.11 28.44
C ALA A 371 -8.34 36.62 29.31
N ILE A 372 -9.43 36.15 28.68
CA ILE A 372 -10.60 35.59 29.37
C ILE A 372 -10.20 34.28 30.08
N ALA A 373 -9.44 33.41 29.42
CA ALA A 373 -8.97 32.17 30.02
C ALA A 373 -8.09 32.40 31.26
N ALA A 374 -7.16 33.37 31.18
CA ALA A 374 -6.32 33.75 32.32
C ALA A 374 -7.16 34.34 33.47
N ALA A 375 -8.13 35.20 33.17
CA ALA A 375 -9.02 35.80 34.18
C ALA A 375 -9.90 34.75 34.88
N ALA A 376 -10.28 33.67 34.18
CA ALA A 376 -11.01 32.53 34.74
C ALA A 376 -10.12 31.58 35.57
N GLY A 377 -8.81 31.86 35.70
CA GLY A 377 -7.88 31.10 36.54
C GLY A 377 -7.18 29.93 35.83
N ALA A 378 -7.29 29.82 34.50
CA ALA A 378 -6.55 28.82 33.74
C ALA A 378 -5.09 29.25 33.52
N THR A 379 -4.18 28.28 33.47
CA THR A 379 -2.82 28.53 32.97
C THR A 379 -2.88 28.63 31.45
N VAL A 380 -2.45 29.76 30.87
CA VAL A 380 -2.54 29.99 29.43
C VAL A 380 -1.18 29.83 28.75
N LEU A 381 -1.14 29.02 27.70
CA LEU A 381 0.02 28.74 26.87
C LEU A 381 -0.20 29.25 25.44
N SER A 382 0.14 30.51 25.18
CA SER A 382 -0.05 31.12 23.85
C SER A 382 1.01 30.71 22.84
N GLN A 383 0.58 30.46 21.61
CA GLN A 383 1.42 30.26 20.43
C GLN A 383 1.62 31.59 19.68
N PRO A 384 2.73 31.79 18.96
CA PRO A 384 3.03 33.08 18.30
C PRO A 384 2.08 33.42 17.15
N ARG A 385 1.38 32.42 16.61
CA ARG A 385 0.37 32.51 15.55
C ARG A 385 -0.42 31.20 15.54
N ASN A 386 -1.48 31.14 14.74
CA ASN A 386 -2.16 29.88 14.44
C ASN A 386 -1.21 28.89 13.74
N LEU A 387 -0.84 27.84 14.46
CA LEU A 387 -0.06 26.71 13.96
C LEU A 387 -0.94 25.49 13.70
N GLY A 388 -2.22 25.53 14.07
CA GLY A 388 -3.22 24.51 13.83
C GLY A 388 -3.49 23.63 15.05
N LEU A 389 -4.68 23.03 15.06
CA LEU A 389 -5.18 22.22 16.18
C LEU A 389 -4.22 21.10 16.60
N GLY A 390 -3.59 20.41 15.65
CA GLY A 390 -2.64 19.35 15.98
C GLY A 390 -1.39 19.85 16.72
N ALA A 391 -0.93 21.08 16.41
CA ALA A 391 0.18 21.70 17.13
C ALA A 391 -0.21 22.07 18.56
N ALA A 392 -1.40 22.64 18.75
CA ALA A 392 -1.94 22.95 20.06
C ALA A 392 -2.16 21.68 20.91
N VAL A 393 -2.67 20.59 20.32
CA VAL A 393 -2.82 19.29 21.00
C VAL A 393 -1.47 18.70 21.38
N ARG A 394 -0.45 18.73 20.50
CA ARG A 394 0.90 18.27 20.85
C ARG A 394 1.48 19.02 22.04
N ARG A 395 1.32 20.35 22.05
CA ARG A 395 1.78 21.16 23.18
C ARG A 395 0.98 20.81 24.45
N GLY A 396 -0.34 20.69 24.35
CA GLY A 396 -1.20 20.29 25.46
C GLY A 396 -0.82 18.94 26.08
N LEU A 397 -0.58 17.92 25.26
CA LEU A 397 -0.10 16.61 25.72
C LEU A 397 1.23 16.72 26.46
N ARG A 398 2.23 17.39 25.87
CA ARG A 398 3.57 17.54 26.43
C ARG A 398 3.57 18.28 27.77
N GLU A 399 2.87 19.41 27.82
CA GLU A 399 2.84 20.28 29.00
C GLU A 399 2.00 19.66 30.11
N SER A 400 0.91 18.96 29.76
CA SER A 400 0.15 18.16 30.73
C SER A 400 0.99 17.03 31.31
N ALA A 401 1.76 16.31 30.49
CA ALA A 401 2.64 15.24 30.95
C ALA A 401 3.72 15.76 31.91
N ALA A 402 4.27 16.95 31.66
CA ALA A 402 5.30 17.58 32.51
C ALA A 402 4.79 17.88 33.94
N LEU A 403 3.48 18.06 34.13
CA LEU A 403 2.86 18.24 35.44
C LEU A 403 2.73 16.93 36.25
N ARG A 404 3.09 15.78 35.65
CA ARG A 404 2.97 14.43 36.23
C ARG A 404 1.58 14.18 36.86
N PRO A 405 0.49 14.35 36.09
CA PRO A 405 -0.86 14.26 36.61
C PRO A 405 -1.21 12.81 36.96
N ALA A 406 -2.32 12.62 37.67
CA ALA A 406 -2.96 11.31 37.79
C ALA A 406 -3.71 10.91 36.52
N ALA A 407 -4.28 11.89 35.83
CA ALA A 407 -4.94 11.74 34.53
C ALA A 407 -4.89 13.08 33.78
N GLY A 408 -4.78 13.02 32.46
CA GLY A 408 -4.97 14.17 31.58
C GLY A 408 -6.31 14.10 30.87
N VAL A 409 -6.89 15.25 30.56
CA VAL A 409 -8.15 15.38 29.84
C VAL A 409 -7.99 16.38 28.71
N TYR A 410 -8.35 15.96 27.52
CA TYR A 410 -8.55 16.83 26.37
C TYR A 410 -10.02 17.20 26.25
N LEU A 411 -10.29 18.50 26.13
CA LEU A 411 -11.63 19.06 25.95
C LEU A 411 -11.57 20.17 24.90
N ASP A 412 -12.53 20.18 23.96
CA ASP A 412 -12.66 21.26 22.98
C ASP A 412 -13.17 22.56 23.64
N ALA A 413 -12.72 23.72 23.14
CA ALA A 413 -13.07 25.04 23.67
C ALA A 413 -14.46 25.56 23.25
N ASP A 414 -15.14 24.91 22.31
CA ASP A 414 -16.29 25.43 21.56
C ASP A 414 -17.67 25.16 22.19
N ASP A 415 -17.69 24.75 23.46
CA ASP A 415 -18.89 24.44 24.25
C ASP A 415 -19.74 23.26 23.70
N GLU A 416 -19.25 22.50 22.72
CA GLU A 416 -19.96 21.31 22.19
C GLU A 416 -20.02 20.16 23.22
N TYR A 417 -19.16 20.18 24.24
CA TYR A 417 -19.07 19.16 25.29
C TYR A 417 -19.40 19.73 26.67
N ARG A 418 -19.94 18.87 27.53
CA ARG A 418 -20.29 19.18 28.91
C ARG A 418 -19.09 18.95 29.84
N PRO A 419 -18.46 19.98 30.44
CA PRO A 419 -17.34 19.80 31.37
C PRO A 419 -17.72 18.98 32.61
N GLU A 420 -19.02 18.87 32.93
CA GLU A 420 -19.51 18.04 34.03
C GLU A 420 -19.23 16.54 33.80
N ASP A 421 -19.09 16.11 32.55
CA ASP A 421 -18.77 14.71 32.21
C ASP A 421 -17.28 14.36 32.44
N ILE A 422 -16.41 15.33 32.80
CA ILE A 422 -14.98 15.09 33.07
C ILE A 422 -14.80 13.95 34.08
N ALA A 423 -15.64 13.90 35.13
CA ALA A 423 -15.58 12.86 36.13
C ALA A 423 -15.81 11.46 35.54
N ALA A 424 -16.74 11.32 34.59
CA ALA A 424 -17.04 10.05 33.94
C ALA A 424 -15.92 9.62 32.99
N VAL A 425 -15.34 10.54 32.22
CA VAL A 425 -14.26 10.23 31.26
C VAL A 425 -12.95 9.88 31.99
N VAL A 426 -12.69 10.49 33.14
CA VAL A 426 -11.47 10.26 33.93
C VAL A 426 -11.54 9.02 34.82
N ALA A 427 -12.73 8.62 35.28
CA ALA A 427 -12.88 7.50 36.22
C ALA A 427 -12.15 6.21 35.79
N PRO A 428 -12.29 5.70 34.54
CA PRO A 428 -11.59 4.48 34.11
C PRO A 428 -10.06 4.60 34.15
N VAL A 429 -9.53 5.81 33.98
CA VAL A 429 -8.09 6.08 34.08
C VAL A 429 -7.64 6.01 35.54
N LEU A 430 -8.37 6.68 36.44
CA LEU A 430 -8.05 6.68 37.88
C LEU A 430 -8.20 5.30 38.52
N ASP A 431 -9.17 4.51 38.07
CA ASP A 431 -9.37 3.13 38.51
C ASP A 431 -8.34 2.16 37.91
N GLY A 432 -7.48 2.63 37.00
CA GLY A 432 -6.48 1.81 36.33
C GLY A 432 -7.10 0.73 35.43
N THR A 433 -8.33 0.92 34.94
CA THR A 433 -9.01 -0.01 34.02
C THR A 433 -8.78 0.33 32.55
N ALA A 434 -8.47 1.60 32.25
CA ALA A 434 -8.11 2.07 30.91
C ALA A 434 -6.96 3.08 30.93
N ASP A 435 -6.31 3.25 29.78
CA ASP A 435 -5.28 4.26 29.54
C ASP A 435 -5.74 5.42 28.70
N TYR A 436 -6.67 5.12 27.81
CA TYR A 436 -7.12 6.06 26.82
C TYR A 436 -8.62 5.92 26.69
N VAL A 437 -9.33 6.94 27.16
CA VAL A 437 -10.78 6.96 27.22
C VAL A 437 -11.28 8.00 26.24
N ILE A 438 -12.30 7.65 25.45
CA ILE A 438 -13.03 8.62 24.64
C ILE A 438 -14.46 8.75 25.21
N GLY A 439 -14.90 9.99 25.41
CA GLY A 439 -16.31 10.28 25.62
C GLY A 439 -17.08 10.09 24.32
N SER A 440 -17.93 9.07 24.24
CA SER A 440 -18.71 8.76 23.04
C SER A 440 -20.05 9.47 23.05
N ARG A 441 -20.26 10.34 22.04
CA ARG A 441 -21.53 11.01 21.80
C ARG A 441 -22.60 10.02 21.36
N PHE A 442 -22.20 8.99 20.61
CA PHE A 442 -23.11 7.96 20.10
C PHE A 442 -23.55 6.93 21.16
N ARG A 443 -22.88 6.86 22.31
CA ARG A 443 -23.32 6.07 23.47
C ARG A 443 -24.09 6.89 24.50
N GLY A 444 -23.92 8.21 24.50
CA GLY A 444 -24.60 9.13 25.41
C GLY A 444 -25.78 9.85 24.74
N HIS A 445 -25.90 11.14 25.03
CA HIS A 445 -27.00 11.97 24.57
C HIS A 445 -26.53 13.02 23.57
N ILE A 446 -27.16 13.08 22.40
CA ILE A 446 -26.90 14.06 21.35
C ILE A 446 -28.13 14.97 21.28
N GLU A 447 -28.00 16.23 21.72
CA GLU A 447 -29.11 17.19 21.65
C GLU A 447 -29.42 17.55 20.19
N HIS A 448 -28.38 17.96 19.45
CA HIS A 448 -28.50 18.24 18.03
C HIS A 448 -27.19 17.97 17.29
N MET A 449 -27.27 17.30 16.14
CA MET A 449 -26.13 17.11 15.24
C MET A 449 -26.62 17.14 13.79
N ARG A 450 -25.98 17.95 12.95
CA ARG A 450 -26.30 18.03 11.52
C ARG A 450 -26.17 16.66 10.85
N ALA A 451 -27.16 16.28 10.03
CA ALA A 451 -27.24 14.94 9.43
C ALA A 451 -25.97 14.53 8.66
N HIS A 452 -25.40 15.42 7.84
CA HIS A 452 -24.16 15.14 7.11
C HIS A 452 -22.95 14.92 8.03
N ARG A 453 -22.87 15.64 9.17
CA ARG A 453 -21.83 15.40 10.19
C ARG A 453 -22.03 14.06 10.87
N ARG A 454 -23.29 13.70 11.17
CA ARG A 454 -23.62 12.39 11.75
C ARG A 454 -23.18 11.26 10.83
N VAL A 455 -23.52 11.33 9.54
CA VAL A 455 -23.10 10.34 8.54
C VAL A 455 -21.57 10.30 8.41
N GLY A 456 -20.92 11.46 8.31
CA GLY A 456 -19.47 11.56 8.23
C GLY A 456 -18.76 10.96 9.44
N ASN A 457 -19.20 11.29 10.65
CA ASN A 457 -18.65 10.74 11.90
C ASN A 457 -18.84 9.23 11.97
N LEU A 458 -20.01 8.69 11.63
CA LEU A 458 -20.24 7.25 11.59
C LEU A 458 -19.36 6.53 10.55
N ALA A 459 -19.19 7.12 9.36
CA ALA A 459 -18.32 6.57 8.33
C ALA A 459 -16.85 6.55 8.77
N LEU A 460 -16.35 7.66 9.33
CA LEU A 460 -14.99 7.76 9.85
C LEU A 460 -14.77 6.84 11.06
N THR A 461 -15.73 6.76 11.97
CA THR A 461 -15.71 5.80 13.09
C THR A 461 -15.59 4.37 12.58
N ARG A 462 -16.41 3.95 11.61
CA ARG A 462 -16.33 2.60 11.03
C ARG A 462 -14.97 2.33 10.39
N TRP A 463 -14.40 3.34 9.72
CA TRP A 463 -13.06 3.24 9.14
C TRP A 463 -11.98 3.07 10.21
N VAL A 464 -11.97 3.91 11.25
CA VAL A 464 -11.02 3.79 12.38
C VAL A 464 -11.19 2.46 13.10
N ARG A 465 -12.43 2.04 13.39
CA ARG A 465 -12.75 0.73 13.99
C ARG A 465 -12.17 -0.43 13.18
N TRP A 466 -12.31 -0.38 11.85
CA TRP A 466 -11.71 -1.38 10.97
C TRP A 466 -10.18 -1.36 11.04
N MET A 467 -9.55 -0.18 10.98
CA MET A 467 -8.09 -0.02 11.04
C MET A 467 -7.50 -0.47 12.37
N THR A 468 -8.11 -0.10 13.49
CA THR A 468 -7.60 -0.39 14.83
C THR A 468 -7.89 -1.81 15.30
N ARG A 469 -8.88 -2.48 14.68
CA ARG A 469 -9.44 -3.75 15.16
C ARG A 469 -10.10 -3.63 16.55
N GLU A 470 -10.60 -2.43 16.89
CA GLU A 470 -11.16 -2.14 18.21
C GLU A 470 -12.69 -2.16 18.19
N PRO A 471 -13.35 -3.29 18.54
CA PRO A 471 -14.80 -3.41 18.39
C PRO A 471 -15.59 -2.42 19.25
N GLY A 472 -15.03 -1.95 20.36
CA GLY A 472 -15.66 -1.00 21.29
C GLY A 472 -15.64 0.46 20.83
N LEU A 473 -14.96 0.80 19.72
CA LEU A 473 -14.88 2.16 19.20
C LEU A 473 -16.19 2.53 18.47
N THR A 474 -16.98 3.40 19.09
CA THR A 474 -18.26 3.92 18.57
C THR A 474 -18.21 5.39 18.18
N ASP A 475 -17.23 6.16 18.66
CA ASP A 475 -17.06 7.57 18.31
C ASP A 475 -15.57 7.95 18.15
N GLY A 476 -15.00 7.67 16.98
CA GLY A 476 -13.60 8.00 16.71
C GLY A 476 -13.32 9.49 16.48
N GLN A 477 -14.37 10.33 16.45
CA GLN A 477 -14.29 11.76 16.12
C GLN A 477 -14.56 12.67 17.33
N SER A 478 -14.78 12.10 18.50
CA SER A 478 -15.01 12.90 19.71
C SER A 478 -13.74 13.59 20.18
N GLY A 479 -13.90 14.85 20.56
CA GLY A 479 -12.92 15.74 21.16
C GLY A 479 -13.00 15.77 22.68
N PHE A 480 -13.56 14.75 23.31
CA PHE A 480 -13.51 14.57 24.75
C PHE A 480 -12.76 13.30 25.08
N ARG A 481 -11.53 13.43 25.60
CA ARG A 481 -10.63 12.30 25.80
C ARG A 481 -9.93 12.37 27.14
N ALA A 482 -9.71 11.24 27.80
CA ALA A 482 -8.85 11.15 28.96
C ALA A 482 -7.68 10.19 28.73
N PHE A 483 -6.59 10.45 29.41
CA PHE A 483 -5.30 9.78 29.24
C PHE A 483 -4.72 9.43 30.60
N SER A 484 -4.18 8.22 30.72
CA SER A 484 -3.26 7.88 31.79
C SER A 484 -1.95 8.68 31.63
N PRO A 485 -1.14 8.81 32.69
CA PRO A 485 0.12 9.55 32.62
C PRO A 485 1.04 9.01 31.53
N ALA A 486 1.09 7.67 31.40
CA ALA A 486 1.81 6.96 30.36
C ALA A 486 1.30 7.29 28.94
N ALA A 487 -0.02 7.36 28.76
CA ALA A 487 -0.63 7.66 27.47
C ALA A 487 -0.44 9.14 27.09
N LEU A 488 -0.40 10.07 28.06
CA LEU A 488 -0.05 11.47 27.80
C LEU A 488 1.37 11.60 27.28
N GLU A 489 2.32 10.98 27.97
CA GLU A 489 3.74 11.05 27.62
C GLU A 489 4.04 10.37 26.28
N ALA A 490 3.37 9.25 26.03
CA ALA A 490 3.55 8.50 24.80
C ALA A 490 2.75 9.08 23.61
N GLY A 491 1.78 9.97 23.82
CA GLY A 491 0.90 10.44 22.76
C GLY A 491 1.62 11.28 21.70
N GLU A 492 1.57 10.85 20.44
CA GLU A 492 2.18 11.54 19.31
C GLU A 492 1.15 11.95 18.27
N VAL A 493 1.22 13.21 17.81
CA VAL A 493 0.35 13.74 16.76
C VAL A 493 1.21 14.24 15.59
N ILE A 494 1.28 13.45 14.52
CA ILE A 494 2.22 13.66 13.41
C ILE A 494 1.85 14.77 12.41
N HIS A 495 0.75 15.51 12.61
CA HIS A 495 0.37 16.62 11.74
C HIS A 495 -0.54 17.66 12.42
N ASP A 496 -0.63 18.85 11.83
CA ASP A 496 -1.22 20.02 12.51
C ASP A 496 -2.71 20.25 12.18
N TYR A 497 -3.22 19.53 11.16
CA TYR A 497 -4.60 19.69 10.69
C TYR A 497 -5.65 18.95 11.54
N ASN A 498 -5.33 17.77 12.05
CA ASN A 498 -6.26 16.91 12.80
C ASN A 498 -5.45 15.95 13.68
N TYR A 499 -6.01 15.55 14.81
CA TYR A 499 -5.36 14.65 15.77
C TYR A 499 -6.18 13.39 16.02
N ALA A 500 -7.50 13.42 15.77
CA ALA A 500 -8.44 12.47 16.35
C ALA A 500 -8.18 10.99 15.97
N GLN A 501 -7.99 10.71 14.69
CA GLN A 501 -7.73 9.36 14.16
C GLN A 501 -6.29 8.92 14.46
N VAL A 502 -5.35 9.83 14.24
CA VAL A 502 -3.91 9.58 14.36
C VAL A 502 -3.54 9.26 15.80
N LEU A 503 -3.99 10.05 16.76
CA LEU A 503 -3.74 9.81 18.19
C LEU A 503 -4.36 8.48 18.67
N THR A 504 -5.55 8.15 18.18
CA THR A 504 -6.20 6.88 18.52
C THR A 504 -5.44 5.69 17.92
N LEU A 505 -5.01 5.80 16.66
CA LEU A 505 -4.17 4.79 16.02
C LEU A 505 -2.83 4.66 16.74
N ASP A 506 -2.22 5.77 17.14
CA ASP A 506 -0.95 5.83 17.85
C ASP A 506 -0.99 5.08 19.18
N LEU A 507 -1.90 5.46 20.06
CA LEU A 507 -1.99 4.88 21.40
C LEU A 507 -2.40 3.40 21.34
N LEU A 508 -3.32 3.03 20.46
CA LEU A 508 -3.70 1.63 20.27
C LEU A 508 -2.56 0.81 19.65
N ALA A 509 -1.77 1.39 18.73
CA ALA A 509 -0.59 0.73 18.18
C ALA A 509 0.50 0.51 19.24
N LYS A 510 0.58 1.38 20.25
CA LYS A 510 1.45 1.26 21.42
C LYS A 510 0.90 0.32 22.50
N GLY A 511 -0.26 -0.30 22.29
CA GLY A 511 -0.81 -1.30 23.19
C GLY A 511 -1.60 -0.76 24.39
N PHE A 512 -1.88 0.55 24.43
CA PHE A 512 -2.68 1.15 25.50
C PHE A 512 -4.10 0.61 25.55
N ARG A 513 -4.64 0.47 26.77
CA ARG A 513 -6.01 -0.01 27.00
C ARG A 513 -7.01 1.09 26.68
N TYR A 514 -7.96 0.76 25.82
CA TYR A 514 -8.95 1.70 25.32
C TYR A 514 -10.35 1.37 25.84
N THR A 515 -11.12 2.42 26.16
CA THR A 515 -12.55 2.29 26.42
C THR A 515 -13.30 3.56 26.00
N GLU A 516 -14.62 3.47 25.97
CA GLU A 516 -15.49 4.63 25.77
C GLU A 516 -16.50 4.73 26.91
N VAL A 517 -16.81 5.96 27.29
CA VAL A 517 -17.88 6.28 28.25
C VAL A 517 -18.95 7.15 27.55
N PRO A 518 -20.24 7.02 27.91
CA PRO A 518 -21.27 7.89 27.36
C PRO A 518 -21.10 9.34 27.85
N ILE A 519 -21.28 10.31 26.97
CA ILE A 519 -21.23 11.75 27.29
C ILE A 519 -22.39 12.52 26.64
N GLY A 520 -22.69 13.72 27.15
CA GLY A 520 -23.57 14.67 26.49
C GLY A 520 -22.87 15.44 25.36
N TYR A 521 -23.63 15.78 24.31
CA TYR A 521 -23.18 16.61 23.19
C TYR A 521 -24.23 17.66 22.83
N ALA A 522 -23.81 18.91 22.83
CA ALA A 522 -24.57 20.05 22.34
C ALA A 522 -23.99 20.51 20.98
N PHE A 523 -24.83 21.14 20.16
CA PHE A 523 -24.35 21.76 18.92
C PHE A 523 -23.76 23.13 19.25
N ARG A 524 -22.56 23.45 18.72
CA ARG A 524 -21.92 24.76 18.93
C ARG A 524 -22.90 25.91 18.67
N THR A 525 -22.81 26.94 19.50
CA THR A 525 -23.62 28.15 19.35
C THR A 525 -22.93 29.19 18.45
N THR A 526 -21.60 29.16 18.36
CA THR A 526 -20.77 30.12 17.60
C THR A 526 -19.65 29.42 16.80
N GLY A 527 -18.95 30.17 15.93
CA GLY A 527 -17.83 29.65 15.12
C GLY A 527 -18.21 28.82 13.88
N THR A 528 -17.23 28.58 12.99
CA THR A 528 -17.39 27.72 11.80
C THR A 528 -16.45 26.52 11.85
N SER A 529 -16.86 25.38 11.29
CA SER A 529 -15.96 24.23 11.22
C SER A 529 -14.96 24.42 10.08
N PHE A 530 -13.67 24.30 10.40
CA PHE A 530 -12.60 24.38 9.42
C PHE A 530 -12.43 23.08 8.59
N ILE A 531 -13.20 22.02 8.88
CA ILE A 531 -13.08 20.72 8.21
C ILE A 531 -13.73 20.80 6.82
N SER A 532 -12.90 20.66 5.78
CA SER A 532 -13.35 20.47 4.40
C SER A 532 -12.94 19.10 3.88
N LEU A 533 -13.82 18.40 3.17
CA LEU A 533 -13.59 17.01 2.72
C LEU A 533 -12.31 16.88 1.87
N GLY A 534 -12.10 17.77 0.90
CA GLY A 534 -10.93 17.71 0.03
C GLY A 534 -9.59 18.01 0.74
N ARG A 535 -9.59 18.86 1.78
CA ARG A 535 -8.40 19.10 2.61
C ARG A 535 -8.18 17.94 3.58
N TYR A 536 -9.26 17.42 4.16
CA TYR A 536 -9.25 16.27 5.03
C TYR A 536 -8.64 15.04 4.34
N LEU A 537 -9.09 14.67 3.14
CA LEU A 537 -8.55 13.51 2.41
C LEU A 537 -7.06 13.66 2.12
N ARG A 538 -6.60 14.87 1.74
CA ARG A 538 -5.19 15.13 1.44
C ARG A 538 -4.29 15.13 2.67
N ALA A 539 -4.78 15.56 3.83
CA ALA A 539 -3.99 15.63 5.06
C ALA A 539 -4.04 14.33 5.88
N VAL A 540 -5.24 13.75 6.05
CA VAL A 540 -5.48 12.67 7.00
C VAL A 540 -5.14 11.30 6.42
N ILE A 541 -5.45 11.01 5.15
CA ILE A 541 -5.16 9.68 4.57
C ILE A 541 -3.65 9.38 4.57
N PRO A 542 -2.76 10.29 4.10
CA PRO A 542 -1.32 10.05 4.16
C PRO A 542 -0.79 9.99 5.58
N ALA A 543 -1.36 10.75 6.52
CA ALA A 543 -0.98 10.68 7.93
C ALA A 543 -1.33 9.32 8.53
N VAL A 544 -2.57 8.86 8.36
CA VAL A 544 -3.02 7.52 8.80
C VAL A 544 -2.18 6.41 8.16
N HIS A 545 -1.84 6.54 6.87
CA HIS A 545 -0.98 5.57 6.19
C HIS A 545 0.43 5.51 6.80
N ARG A 546 1.07 6.67 7.03
CA ARG A 546 2.35 6.74 7.75
C ARG A 546 2.24 6.16 9.15
N GLU A 547 1.17 6.46 9.87
CA GLU A 547 0.96 5.97 11.22
C GLU A 547 0.91 4.43 11.32
N LEU A 548 0.36 3.80 10.29
CA LEU A 548 0.28 2.36 10.18
C LEU A 548 1.61 1.69 9.73
N ASN A 549 2.54 2.44 9.14
CA ASN A 549 3.70 1.89 8.40
C ASN A 549 5.07 2.37 8.86
N ASP A 550 5.22 3.61 9.33
CA ASP A 550 6.51 4.25 9.62
C ASP A 550 7.02 3.94 11.04
N ARG A 551 6.30 3.12 11.81
CA ARG A 551 6.75 2.68 13.14
C ARG A 551 7.80 1.59 12.97
N GLY A 552 9.05 1.96 13.26
CA GLY A 552 10.21 1.07 13.33
C GLY A 552 9.97 -0.17 14.22
N PRO A 553 10.89 -1.14 14.23
CA PRO A 553 10.69 -2.41 14.93
C PRO A 553 10.25 -2.15 16.37
N ALA A 554 9.22 -2.87 16.82
CA ALA A 554 8.87 -2.95 18.23
C ALA A 554 10.17 -3.19 18.99
N VAL A 555 10.49 -2.29 19.93
CA VAL A 555 11.65 -2.46 20.82
C VAL A 555 11.57 -3.89 21.36
N PRO A 556 12.56 -4.76 21.10
CA PRO A 556 12.56 -6.08 21.70
C PRO A 556 12.48 -5.86 23.20
N SER A 557 11.48 -6.45 23.85
CA SER A 557 11.44 -6.57 25.30
C SER A 557 12.80 -7.12 25.72
N ALA A 558 13.62 -6.28 26.36
CA ALA A 558 14.89 -6.74 26.91
C ALA A 558 14.57 -7.95 27.81
N PRO A 559 15.31 -9.07 27.68
CA PRO A 559 15.08 -10.19 28.57
C PRO A 559 15.29 -9.71 30.00
N VAL A 560 14.26 -9.90 30.83
CA VAL A 560 14.29 -9.62 32.27
C VAL A 560 15.43 -10.45 32.87
N GLY A 561 16.44 -9.76 33.40
CA GLY A 561 17.53 -10.35 34.15
C GLY A 561 18.90 -10.15 33.52
N GLN A 562 19.45 -8.94 33.65
CA GLN A 562 20.88 -8.75 33.91
C GLN A 562 21.10 -7.33 34.44
N SER A 563 21.29 -7.23 35.75
CA SER A 563 21.90 -6.07 36.39
C SER A 563 23.30 -5.87 35.81
N SER A 564 23.53 -4.79 35.08
CA SER A 564 24.88 -4.27 34.90
C SER A 564 24.85 -2.74 34.89
N THR A 565 25.34 -2.22 36.01
CA THR A 565 25.96 -0.91 36.16
C THR A 565 26.95 -0.66 35.02
N THR A 566 26.76 0.41 34.24
CA THR A 566 27.78 1.39 33.80
C THR A 566 27.19 2.29 32.71
N TRP A 567 26.91 3.55 33.04
CA TRP A 567 26.54 4.60 32.09
C TRP A 567 27.82 5.35 31.66
N GLU A 568 28.44 4.93 30.55
CA GLU A 568 29.38 5.78 29.83
C GLU A 568 28.66 6.50 28.68
N ARG A 569 28.67 7.84 28.76
CA ARG A 569 28.14 8.76 27.75
C ARG A 569 29.05 8.74 26.52
N ASN A 570 28.52 8.42 25.34
CA ASN A 570 29.15 8.74 24.07
C ASN A 570 28.31 9.77 23.30
N PRO A 571 28.73 11.05 23.25
CA PRO A 571 28.04 12.11 22.50
C PRO A 571 28.62 12.20 21.09
N SER A 572 28.04 11.51 20.10
CA SER A 572 28.46 11.67 18.70
C SER A 572 27.40 11.23 17.67
N ARG A 573 26.17 11.74 17.77
CA ARG A 573 25.22 11.81 16.63
C ARG A 573 24.36 13.06 16.68
N ALA A 574 25.02 14.20 16.54
CA ALA A 574 24.41 15.42 16.03
C ALA A 574 25.30 15.91 14.88
N VAL A 575 24.68 16.60 13.92
CA VAL A 575 25.26 17.15 12.68
C VAL A 575 25.16 16.21 11.47
N ALA A 576 24.06 16.34 10.72
CA ALA A 576 24.09 16.65 9.28
C ALA A 576 22.66 16.71 8.73
N GLN A 577 22.11 17.92 8.62
CA GLN A 577 21.29 18.39 7.48
C GLN A 577 20.94 19.87 7.72
N ARG A 578 21.73 20.73 7.07
CA ARG A 578 21.30 22.06 6.64
C ARG A 578 20.84 21.94 5.20
#